data_AF-A0A955LVE4-F1
#
_entry.id   AF-A0A955LVE4-F1
#
_cell.length_a   1.000
_cell.length_b   1.000
_cell.length_c   1.000
_cell.angle_alpha   90.00
_cell.angle_beta   90.00
_cell.angle_gamma   90.00
#
_symmetry.space_group_name_H-M   'P 1'
#
loop_
_entity.id
_entity.type
_entity.pdbx_description
1 polymer ?
#
loop_
_entity_poly.entity_id
_entity_poly.type
_entity_poly.pdbx_seq_one_letter_code
_entity_poly.pdbx_strand_id
1 'polypeptide(L)'
;VGMGQPSRVDSVQDAIKRSGKRAKGAVLASDGFFPKPDSIQVAAKAGIAAIIQPGGSIQDETVIQAADKAGIAMLMTGHRHFTH
;
A
#
# COMPACT_ATOMS: atom_id res chain seq x y z
N VAL A 1 -0.96 -0.01 -11.38
CA VAL A 1 -1.76 1.23 -11.16
C VAL A 1 -3.21 0.86 -10.97
N GLY A 2 -3.80 1.21 -9.82
CA GLY A 2 -5.25 1.21 -9.60
C GLY A 2 -5.68 2.66 -9.40
N MET A 3 -6.84 3.05 -9.92
CA MET A 3 -7.24 4.46 -10.07
C MET A 3 -8.71 4.65 -9.74
N GLY A 4 -9.05 5.79 -9.13
CA GLY A 4 -10.42 6.27 -8.94
C GLY A 4 -11.30 5.40 -8.03
N GLN A 5 -10.72 4.53 -7.20
CA GLN A 5 -11.53 3.68 -6.33
C GLN A 5 -11.97 4.44 -5.06
N PRO A 6 -13.20 4.22 -4.58
CA PRO A 6 -13.65 4.75 -3.29
C PRO A 6 -12.86 4.21 -2.10
N SER A 7 -12.26 3.02 -2.26
CA SER A 7 -11.51 2.33 -1.22
C SER A 7 -10.04 2.12 -1.61
N ARG A 8 -9.17 2.21 -0.61
CA ARG A 8 -7.72 2.06 -0.79
C ARG A 8 -7.34 0.61 -1.14
N VAL A 9 -7.97 -0.37 -0.49
CA VAL A 9 -7.65 -1.78 -0.72
C VAL A 9 -8.01 -2.21 -2.15
N ASP A 10 -9.10 -1.68 -2.70
CA ASP A 10 -9.52 -1.96 -4.08
C ASP A 10 -8.52 -1.37 -5.08
N SER A 11 -8.03 -0.16 -4.83
CA SER A 11 -6.94 0.44 -5.64
C SER A 11 -5.69 -0.43 -5.66
N VAL A 12 -5.32 -1.01 -4.50
CA VAL A 12 -4.16 -1.90 -4.38
C VAL A 12 -4.39 -3.22 -5.12
N GLN A 13 -5.57 -3.84 -4.95
CA GLN A 13 -5.94 -5.07 -5.66
C GLN A 13 -5.92 -4.88 -7.18
N ASP A 14 -6.49 -3.79 -7.69
CA ASP A 14 -6.46 -3.45 -9.11
C ASP A 14 -5.04 -3.21 -9.62
N ALA A 15 -4.22 -2.49 -8.85
CA ALA A 15 -2.83 -2.25 -9.20
C ALA A 15 -2.04 -3.55 -9.34
N ILE A 16 -2.22 -4.48 -8.41
CA ILE A 16 -1.57 -5.79 -8.40
C ILE A 16 -2.08 -6.66 -9.54
N LYS A 17 -3.41 -6.74 -9.73
CA LYS A 17 -4.03 -7.51 -10.81
C LYS A 17 -3.50 -7.08 -12.19
N ARG A 18 -3.40 -5.77 -12.44
CA ARG A 18 -2.83 -5.21 -13.68
C ARG A 18 -1.33 -5.44 -13.81
N SER A 19 -0.60 -5.53 -12.69
CA SER A 19 0.85 -5.79 -12.69
C SER A 19 1.16 -7.25 -12.97
N GLY A 20 0.30 -8.18 -12.52
CA GLY A 20 0.49 -9.61 -12.67
C GLY A 20 1.79 -10.07 -12.02
N LYS A 21 2.57 -10.91 -12.71
CA LYS A 21 3.85 -11.44 -12.20
C LYS A 21 4.88 -10.35 -11.89
N ARG A 22 4.76 -9.16 -12.49
CA ARG A 22 5.67 -8.02 -12.27
C ARG A 22 5.52 -7.38 -10.90
N ALA A 23 4.47 -7.72 -10.14
CA ALA A 23 4.30 -7.21 -8.77
C ALA A 23 5.35 -7.76 -7.80
N LYS A 24 5.86 -8.98 -8.04
CA LYS A 24 6.83 -9.61 -7.14
C LYS A 24 8.16 -8.84 -7.18
N GLY A 25 8.62 -8.38 -6.01
CA GLY A 25 9.81 -7.56 -5.85
C GLY A 25 9.62 -6.08 -6.19
N ALA A 26 8.43 -5.66 -6.63
CA ALA A 26 8.17 -4.28 -6.98
C ALA A 26 7.95 -3.40 -5.73
N VAL A 27 7.94 -2.09 -5.96
CA VAL A 27 7.62 -1.07 -4.96
C VAL A 27 6.21 -0.54 -5.22
N LEU A 28 5.41 -0.38 -4.16
CA LEU A 28 4.07 0.19 -4.23
C LEU A 28 4.06 1.60 -3.62
N ALA A 29 3.52 2.57 -4.34
CA ALA A 29 3.29 3.92 -3.83
C ALA A 29 1.80 4.18 -3.63
N SER A 30 1.43 4.78 -2.50
CA SER A 30 0.08 5.24 -2.20
C SER A 30 0.07 6.75 -2.06
N ASP A 31 -0.85 7.42 -2.77
CA ASP A 31 -1.02 8.88 -2.75
C ASP A 31 -1.59 9.41 -1.42
N GLY A 32 -2.28 8.55 -0.66
CA GLY A 32 -2.79 8.80 0.68
C GLY A 32 -2.49 7.66 1.63
N PHE A 33 -2.77 7.86 2.91
CA PHE A 33 -2.45 6.85 3.93
C PHE A 33 -3.31 5.59 3.82
N PHE A 34 -2.84 4.51 4.44
CA PHE A 34 -3.62 3.28 4.61
C PHE A 34 -4.45 3.35 5.90
N PRO A 35 -5.79 3.30 5.82
CA PRO A 35 -6.63 3.40 7.02
C PRO A 35 -6.64 2.11 7.85
N LYS A 36 -6.24 0.98 7.25
CA LYS A 36 -6.28 -0.38 7.81
C LYS A 36 -5.15 -1.22 7.21
N PRO A 37 -4.76 -2.34 7.84
CA PRO A 37 -3.69 -3.22 7.35
C PRO A 37 -4.07 -4.11 6.16
N ASP A 38 -5.33 -4.10 5.73
CA ASP A 38 -5.85 -4.93 4.62
C ASP A 38 -5.05 -4.74 3.31
N SER A 39 -4.72 -3.50 2.98
CA SER A 39 -3.93 -3.13 1.81
C SER A 39 -2.51 -3.71 1.88
N ILE A 40 -1.93 -3.78 3.07
CA ILE A 40 -0.60 -4.37 3.31
C ILE A 40 -0.64 -5.88 3.13
N GLN A 41 -1.69 -6.53 3.62
CA GLN A 41 -1.88 -7.98 3.45
C GLN A 41 -2.02 -8.35 1.96
N VAL A 42 -2.73 -7.54 1.18
CA VAL A 42 -2.84 -7.73 -0.27
C VAL A 42 -1.47 -7.55 -0.94
N ALA A 43 -0.72 -6.51 -0.58
CA ALA A 43 0.63 -6.26 -1.09
C ALA A 43 1.61 -7.40 -0.76
N ALA A 44 1.55 -7.93 0.47
CA ALA A 44 2.36 -9.06 0.92
C ALA A 44 2.10 -10.33 0.10
N LYS A 45 0.82 -10.66 -0.14
CA LYS A 45 0.43 -11.80 -0.99
C LYS A 45 0.94 -11.66 -2.43
N ALA A 46 1.07 -10.43 -2.93
CA ALA A 46 1.62 -10.14 -4.25
C ALA A 46 3.17 -10.14 -4.30
N GLY A 47 3.83 -10.22 -3.15
CA GLY A 47 5.29 -10.19 -3.04
C GLY A 47 5.88 -8.80 -3.25
N ILE A 48 5.17 -7.73 -2.89
CA ILE A 48 5.71 -6.36 -2.89
C ILE A 48 6.88 -6.28 -1.90
N ALA A 49 7.98 -5.67 -2.31
CA ALA A 49 9.20 -5.55 -1.48
C ALA A 49 9.19 -4.32 -0.58
N ALA A 50 8.61 -3.22 -1.06
CA ALA A 50 8.54 -1.97 -0.31
C ALA A 50 7.27 -1.18 -0.62
N ILE A 51 6.83 -0.38 0.35
CA ILE A 51 5.66 0.50 0.28
C ILE A 51 6.07 1.91 0.69
N ILE A 52 5.63 2.92 -0.07
CA ILE A 52 5.74 4.34 0.31
C ILE A 52 4.35 4.96 0.41
N GLN A 53 4.08 5.65 1.52
CA GLN A 53 2.79 6.27 1.81
C GLN A 53 2.95 7.50 2.73
N PRO A 54 1.96 8.38 2.90
CA PRO A 54 2.12 9.60 3.69
C PRO A 54 2.21 9.41 5.21
N GLY A 55 1.51 8.42 5.77
CA GLY A 55 1.23 8.33 7.20
C GLY A 55 0.13 9.32 7.63
N GLY A 56 -0.13 9.37 8.93
CA GLY A 56 -1.16 10.19 9.57
C GLY A 56 -2.47 9.45 9.86
N SER A 57 -2.50 8.12 9.72
CA SER A 57 -3.65 7.32 10.15
C SER A 57 -3.63 7.14 11.67
N ILE A 58 -4.80 7.17 12.32
CA ILE A 58 -4.94 6.73 13.72
C ILE A 58 -4.49 5.26 13.89
N GLN A 59 -4.51 4.49 12.80
CA GLN A 59 -4.10 3.09 12.75
C GLN A 59 -2.71 2.87 12.13
N ASP A 60 -1.86 3.88 12.03
CA ASP A 60 -0.53 3.71 11.41
C ASP A 60 0.30 2.61 12.10
N GLU A 61 0.23 2.49 13.43
CA GLU A 61 0.95 1.46 14.16
C GLU A 61 0.56 0.03 13.70
N THR A 62 -0.74 -0.22 13.50
CA THR A 62 -1.20 -1.55 13.07
C THR A 62 -0.83 -1.83 11.61
N VAL A 63 -0.78 -0.79 10.78
CA VAL A 63 -0.34 -0.86 9.38
C VAL A 63 1.17 -1.14 9.30
N ILE A 64 1.99 -0.46 10.11
CA ILE A 64 3.44 -0.68 10.20
C ILE A 64 3.73 -2.09 10.68
N GLN A 65 3.10 -2.53 11.77
CA GLN A 65 3.26 -3.89 12.29
C GLN A 65 2.88 -4.96 11.24
N ALA A 66 1.88 -4.70 10.40
CA ALA A 66 1.52 -5.61 9.32
C ALA A 66 2.60 -5.67 8.23
N ALA A 67 3.26 -4.55 7.93
CA ALA A 67 4.36 -4.48 6.98
C ALA A 67 5.61 -5.19 7.53
N ASP A 68 5.96 -4.95 8.79
CA ASP A 68 7.08 -5.60 9.48
C ASP A 68 6.91 -7.13 9.50
N LYS A 69 5.71 -7.61 9.88
CA LYS A 69 5.38 -9.05 9.87
C LYS A 69 5.46 -9.66 8.48
N ALA A 70 5.21 -8.88 7.44
CA ALA A 70 5.29 -9.31 6.05
C ALA A 70 6.70 -9.15 5.44
N GLY A 71 7.66 -8.57 6.18
CA GLY A 71 9.00 -8.26 5.67
C GLY A 71 9.00 -7.19 4.57
N ILE A 72 8.02 -6.28 4.58
CA ILE A 72 7.89 -5.20 3.59
C ILE A 72 8.47 -3.92 4.19
N ALA A 73 9.48 -3.35 3.52
CA ALA A 73 10.00 -2.04 3.94
C ALA A 73 8.92 -0.95 3.73
N MET A 74 8.61 -0.17 4.78
CA MET A 74 7.63 0.91 4.70
C MET A 74 8.28 2.27 4.90
N LEU A 75 8.02 3.21 3.99
CA LEU A 75 8.46 4.60 4.07
C LEU A 75 7.26 5.54 4.24
N MET A 76 7.41 6.51 5.15
CA MET A 76 6.44 7.56 5.41
C MET A 76 6.92 8.89 4.82
N THR A 77 6.08 9.58 4.03
CA THR A 77 6.45 10.86 3.39
C THR A 77 5.98 12.10 4.15
N GLY A 78 4.98 11.97 5.03
CA GLY A 78 4.30 13.09 5.68
C GLY A 78 3.45 13.97 4.75
N HIS A 79 3.38 13.66 3.45
CA HIS A 79 2.72 14.49 2.44
C HIS A 79 1.79 13.68 1.54
N ARG A 80 0.55 14.15 1.40
CA ARG A 80 -0.51 13.51 0.62
C ARG A 80 -0.65 14.16 -0.77
N HIS A 81 -0.85 13.34 -1.80
CA HIS A 81 -0.93 13.78 -3.21
C HIS A 81 -2.26 13.41 -3.87
N PHE A 82 -3.40 13.78 -3.26
CA PHE A 82 -4.71 13.50 -3.86
C PHE A 82 -4.91 14.29 -5.15
N THR A 83 -5.55 13.64 -6.13
CA THR A 83 -6.07 14.24 -7.37
C THR A 83 -7.43 13.60 -7.64
N HIS A 84 -8.40 14.40 -8.08
CA HIS A 84 -9.80 14.00 -8.29
C HIS A 84 -10.16 14.02 -9.77
#